data_AF-A0A060WZT6-F1
#
_entry.id   AF-A0A060WZT6-F1
#
_cell.length_a   1.000
_cell.length_b   1.000
_cell.length_c   1.000
_cell.angle_alpha   90.00
_cell.angle_beta   90.00
_cell.angle_gamma   90.00
#
_symmetry.space_group_name_H-M   'P 1'
#
loop_
_entity.id
_entity.type
_entity.pdbx_description
1 polymer ?
#
loop_
_entity_poly.entity_id
_entity_poly.type
_entity_poly.pdbx_seq_one_letter_code
_entity_poly.pdbx_strand_id
1 'polypeptide(L)'
;MALLDVCGISDWVKEDGFNAERASVDKVNHFNFAAQTPELAVPVGVDPAEFLRPLVDSEEGVDGVKINLEHGTTTLAFKFQHGVMVAVDSRASAGSYVSTQMFKKVIEINPFLLGTMSGSAADCVYWERVLAKECRIYKLRNKERISVSAASKLLANMVVNYRGMGLSMGTMICGWDKKAS
;
A
#
# COMPACT_ATOMS: atom_id res chain seq x y z
N MET A 1 -12.26 -4.40 20.62
CA MET A 1 -11.77 -4.27 22.01
C MET A 1 -10.44 -5.00 22.27
N ALA A 2 -9.99 -5.96 21.46
CA ALA A 2 -8.80 -6.76 21.78
C ALA A 2 -7.43 -6.18 21.32
N LEU A 3 -7.40 -5.15 20.47
CA LEU A 3 -6.14 -4.61 19.92
C LEU A 3 -5.50 -3.53 20.81
N LEU A 4 -6.33 -2.78 21.55
CA LEU A 4 -5.89 -1.69 22.43
C LEU A 4 -5.06 -2.19 23.62
N ASP A 5 -5.44 -3.34 24.19
CA ASP A 5 -4.73 -3.95 25.32
C ASP A 5 -3.40 -4.60 24.91
N VAL A 6 -3.24 -5.01 23.65
CA VAL A 6 -2.01 -5.64 23.16
C VAL A 6 -0.92 -4.61 22.85
N CYS A 7 -1.31 -3.36 22.55
CA CYS A 7 -0.38 -2.32 22.13
C CYS A 7 0.18 -1.45 23.27
N GLY A 8 -0.24 -1.62 24.53
CA GLY A 8 0.34 -0.90 25.67
C GLY A 8 0.21 0.64 25.63
N ILE A 9 -0.68 1.17 24.78
CA ILE A 9 -0.81 2.62 24.52
C ILE A 9 -1.35 3.38 25.75
N SER A 10 -1.95 2.69 26.72
CA SER A 10 -2.52 3.31 27.93
C SER A 10 -1.51 3.99 28.84
N ASP A 11 -0.24 3.59 28.78
CA ASP A 11 0.79 4.13 29.68
C ASP A 11 1.37 5.46 29.19
N TRP A 12 1.30 5.73 27.88
CA TRP A 12 1.74 7.00 27.29
C TRP A 12 0.82 8.18 27.64
N VAL A 13 -0.47 7.93 27.89
CA VAL A 13 -1.47 8.99 28.14
C VAL A 13 -1.35 9.57 29.55
N LYS A 14 -0.65 8.89 30.47
CA LYS A 14 -0.60 9.30 31.88
C LYS A 14 0.48 10.34 32.20
N GLU A 15 1.41 10.61 31.29
CA GLU A 15 2.43 11.65 31.46
C GLU A 15 2.13 12.91 30.63
N ASP A 16 0.86 13.30 30.57
CA ASP A 16 0.45 14.50 29.86
C ASP A 16 0.49 15.74 30.76
N GLY A 17 1.66 16.39 30.78
CA GLY A 17 1.80 17.82 31.06
C GLY A 17 1.19 18.70 29.97
N PHE A 18 -0.07 18.42 29.57
CA PHE A 18 -0.75 19.13 28.50
C PHE A 18 -1.31 20.46 28.99
N ASN A 19 -0.55 21.51 28.71
CA ASN A 19 -0.95 22.89 28.91
C ASN A 19 -2.10 23.24 27.94
N ALA A 20 -3.29 23.51 28.49
CA ALA A 20 -4.55 23.64 27.75
C ALA A 20 -4.62 24.84 26.77
N GLU A 21 -3.64 25.74 26.77
CA GLU A 21 -3.69 26.97 25.97
C GLU A 21 -3.12 26.88 24.54
N ARG A 22 -2.57 25.73 24.11
CA ARG A 22 -2.17 25.51 22.70
C ARG A 22 -3.09 24.56 21.93
N ALA A 23 -4.18 24.10 22.54
CA ALA A 23 -5.16 23.20 21.95
C ALA A 23 -6.21 23.94 21.08
N SER A 24 -5.75 24.79 20.17
CA SER A 24 -6.61 25.53 19.23
C SER A 24 -6.10 25.40 17.80
N VAL A 25 -6.13 24.18 17.27
CA VAL A 25 -6.41 23.94 15.84
C VAL A 25 -7.36 22.75 15.76
N ASP A 26 -8.63 23.08 15.56
CA ASP A 26 -9.76 22.26 15.10
C ASP A 26 -10.07 20.90 15.74
N LYS A 27 -11.06 20.97 16.65
CA LYS A 27 -11.96 19.87 16.98
C LYS A 27 -12.75 19.44 15.73
N VAL A 28 -12.84 18.12 15.53
CA VAL A 28 -13.70 17.40 14.58
C VAL A 28 -13.26 17.43 13.11
N ASN A 29 -12.32 16.56 12.74
CA ASN A 29 -12.21 16.03 11.37
C ASN A 29 -11.60 14.62 11.40
N HIS A 30 -12.41 13.64 11.84
CA HIS A 30 -12.09 12.24 11.61
C HIS A 30 -12.24 11.95 10.11
N PHE A 31 -11.12 11.94 9.39
CA PHE A 31 -10.97 11.45 8.01
C PHE A 31 -11.87 12.12 6.97
N ASN A 32 -11.53 13.33 6.55
CA ASN A 32 -12.15 13.91 5.37
C ASN A 32 -11.49 13.32 4.12
N PHE A 33 -12.17 12.38 3.44
CA PHE A 33 -11.75 11.76 2.17
C PHE A 33 -11.62 12.79 1.00
N ALA A 34 -11.83 14.07 1.30
CA ALA A 34 -11.79 15.23 0.43
C ALA A 34 -10.79 16.31 0.91
N ALA A 35 -9.69 15.91 1.56
CA ALA A 35 -8.61 16.83 1.85
C ALA A 35 -8.13 17.52 0.55
N GLN A 36 -8.10 18.85 0.55
CA GLN A 36 -7.67 19.65 -0.61
C GLN A 36 -6.19 19.39 -0.97
N THR A 37 -5.43 18.90 0.00
CA THR A 37 -4.06 18.41 -0.14
C THR A 37 -4.01 16.92 0.23
N PRO A 38 -3.31 16.06 -0.54
CA PRO A 38 -3.13 14.65 -0.21
C PRO A 38 -2.11 14.53 0.93
N GLU A 39 -2.58 14.71 2.17
CA GLU A 39 -1.75 14.52 3.36
C GLU A 39 -1.98 13.15 3.97
N LEU A 40 -0.88 12.44 4.24
CA LEU A 40 -0.91 11.20 5.00
C LEU A 40 -1.29 11.56 6.44
N ALA A 41 -2.44 11.09 6.91
CA ALA A 41 -2.84 11.28 8.30
C ALA A 41 -1.88 10.51 9.22
N VAL A 42 -0.99 11.24 9.90
CA VAL A 42 -0.09 10.71 10.92
C VAL A 42 -0.71 10.91 12.31
N PRO A 43 -0.41 10.05 13.29
CA PRO A 43 -0.82 10.28 14.68
C PRO A 43 -0.46 11.69 15.14
N VAL A 44 -1.43 12.40 15.72
CA VAL A 44 -1.23 13.76 16.22
C VAL A 44 -0.15 13.77 17.30
N GLY A 45 0.82 14.68 17.17
CA GLY A 45 1.89 14.89 18.16
C GLY A 45 3.19 14.12 17.91
N VAL A 46 3.28 13.27 16.87
CA VAL A 46 4.50 12.53 16.55
C VAL A 46 4.89 12.75 15.10
N ASP A 47 6.05 13.37 14.87
CA ASP A 47 6.69 13.37 13.55
C ASP A 47 7.29 11.98 13.28
N PRO A 48 6.83 11.25 12.24
CA PRO A 48 7.36 9.92 11.93
C PRO A 48 8.86 9.93 11.66
N ALA A 49 9.41 11.01 11.10
CA ALA A 49 10.83 11.11 10.80
C ALA A 49 11.66 11.17 12.09
N GLU A 50 11.23 12.00 13.06
CA GLU A 50 11.88 12.09 14.37
C GLU A 50 11.70 10.81 15.18
N PHE A 51 10.54 10.16 15.10
CA PHE A 51 10.29 8.88 15.76
C PHE A 51 11.22 7.76 15.25
N LEU A 52 11.45 7.69 13.94
CA LEU A 52 12.26 6.63 13.34
C LEU A 52 13.77 6.88 13.45
N ARG A 53 14.20 8.15 13.53
CA ARG A 53 15.62 8.53 13.56
C ARG A 53 16.45 7.74 14.59
N PRO A 54 16.09 7.65 15.89
CA PRO A 54 16.87 6.91 16.86
C PRO A 54 16.83 5.39 16.65
N LEU A 55 15.80 4.85 15.99
CA LEU A 55 15.68 3.41 15.70
C LEU A 55 16.49 2.97 14.47
N VAL A 56 16.77 3.89 13.55
CA VAL A 56 17.45 3.60 12.28
C VAL A 56 18.91 4.05 12.30
N ASP A 57 19.20 5.24 12.84
CA ASP A 57 20.52 5.88 12.71
C ASP A 57 21.48 5.58 13.88
N SER A 58 20.96 5.16 15.05
CA SER A 58 21.81 4.85 16.21
C SER A 58 22.44 3.45 16.11
N GLU A 59 23.67 3.30 16.61
CA GLU A 59 24.34 1.99 16.61
C GLU A 59 23.67 1.00 17.59
N GLU A 60 23.18 1.49 18.73
CA GLU A 60 22.59 0.68 19.81
C GLU A 60 21.05 0.50 19.69
N GLY A 61 20.37 1.32 18.88
CA GLY A 61 18.90 1.35 18.81
C GLY A 61 18.25 2.06 20.01
N VAL A 62 16.93 1.91 20.13
CA VAL A 62 16.18 2.29 21.34
C VAL A 62 15.85 1.00 22.10
N ASP A 63 16.28 0.89 23.36
CA ASP A 63 16.10 -0.32 24.19
C ASP A 63 16.61 -1.62 23.51
N GLY A 64 17.70 -1.52 22.73
CA GLY A 64 18.26 -2.64 21.97
C GLY A 64 17.47 -3.02 20.71
N VAL A 65 16.42 -2.27 20.36
CA VAL A 65 15.66 -2.44 19.12
C VAL A 65 16.22 -1.52 18.04
N LYS A 66 16.73 -2.15 16.96
CA LYS A 66 17.24 -1.47 15.77
C LYS A 66 16.45 -1.89 14.54
N ILE A 67 16.03 -0.90 13.74
CA ILE A 67 15.32 -1.12 12.47
C ILE A 67 16.33 -1.00 11.33
N ASN A 68 16.69 -2.15 10.75
CA ASN A 68 17.43 -2.18 9.49
C ASN A 68 16.44 -2.07 8.33
N LEU A 69 16.42 -0.94 7.64
CA LEU A 69 15.57 -0.73 6.47
C LEU A 69 16.10 -1.53 5.28
N GLU A 70 15.47 -2.67 5.00
CA GLU A 70 15.67 -3.40 3.75
C GLU A 70 15.33 -2.51 2.54
N HIS A 71 16.17 -2.56 1.51
CA HIS A 71 16.01 -1.75 0.31
C HIS A 71 15.38 -2.56 -0.80
N GLY A 72 14.21 -2.13 -1.26
CA GLY A 72 13.48 -2.79 -2.33
C GLY A 72 12.19 -2.07 -2.68
N THR A 73 11.38 -2.72 -3.51
CA THR A 73 10.03 -2.25 -3.82
C THR A 73 9.08 -2.62 -2.68
N THR A 74 8.38 -1.63 -2.13
CA THR A 74 7.40 -1.82 -1.06
C THR A 74 6.02 -1.44 -1.56
N THR A 75 5.11 -2.41 -1.53
CA THR A 75 3.70 -2.23 -1.91
C THR A 75 2.83 -2.82 -0.81
N LEU A 76 1.83 -2.07 -0.35
CA LEU A 76 0.83 -2.57 0.60
C LEU A 76 -0.58 -2.20 0.12
N ALA A 77 -1.53 -3.07 0.43
CA ALA A 77 -2.94 -2.80 0.22
C ALA A 77 -3.74 -3.39 1.37
N PHE A 78 -4.76 -2.68 1.83
CA PHE A 78 -5.67 -3.17 2.86
C PHE A 78 -7.10 -2.74 2.59
N LYS A 79 -8.03 -3.58 3.03
CA LYS A 79 -9.47 -3.31 2.98
C LYS A 79 -9.90 -2.59 4.26
N PHE A 80 -10.81 -1.64 4.12
CA PHE A 80 -11.47 -0.95 5.22
C PHE A 80 -12.96 -0.74 4.89
N GLN A 81 -13.73 -0.16 5.82
CA GLN A 81 -15.20 -0.02 5.68
C GLN A 81 -15.62 0.67 4.37
N HIS A 82 -14.85 1.66 3.90
CA HIS A 82 -15.20 2.45 2.72
C HIS A 82 -14.45 2.02 1.45
N GLY A 83 -13.75 0.89 1.44
CA GLY A 83 -13.13 0.35 0.25
C GLY A 83 -11.76 -0.28 0.48
N VAL A 84 -10.83 0.01 -0.43
CA VAL A 84 -9.45 -0.51 -0.41
C VAL A 84 -8.50 0.67 -0.55
N MET A 85 -7.46 0.69 0.27
CA MET A 85 -6.35 1.63 0.15
C MET A 85 -5.13 0.88 -0.39
N VAL A 86 -4.45 1.48 -1.36
CA VAL A 86 -3.22 0.96 -1.97
C VAL A 86 -2.13 2.01 -1.80
N ALA A 87 -1.01 1.63 -1.22
CA ALA A 87 0.16 2.49 -1.07
C ALA A 87 1.41 1.77 -1.60
N VAL A 88 2.22 2.50 -2.34
CA VAL A 88 3.45 2.00 -2.98
C VAL A 88 4.56 3.03 -2.86
N ASP A 89 5.80 2.58 -2.82
CA ASP A 89 6.95 3.46 -3.00
C ASP A 89 7.15 3.82 -4.49
N SER A 90 7.96 4.84 -4.77
CA SER A 90 8.21 5.33 -6.14
C SER A 90 9.65 5.13 -6.62
N ARG A 91 10.52 4.55 -5.79
CA ARG A 91 11.94 4.33 -6.14
C ARG A 91 12.09 3.09 -7.03
N ALA A 92 12.83 3.20 -8.13
CA ALA A 92 13.24 2.04 -8.93
C ALA A 92 14.77 2.02 -9.05
N SER A 93 15.37 0.84 -8.87
CA SER A 93 16.80 0.62 -8.94
C SER A 93 17.17 -0.43 -10.00
N ALA A 94 18.39 -0.33 -10.51
CA ALA A 94 19.04 -1.31 -11.37
C ALA A 94 20.29 -1.81 -10.61
N GLY A 95 20.13 -2.91 -9.86
CA GLY A 95 21.13 -3.34 -8.88
C GLY A 95 21.27 -2.33 -7.74
N SER A 96 22.48 -1.89 -7.45
CA SER A 96 22.77 -0.87 -6.42
C SER A 96 22.49 0.57 -6.88
N TYR A 97 22.25 0.79 -8.18
CA TYR A 97 22.04 2.13 -8.73
C TYR A 97 20.55 2.51 -8.71
N VAL A 98 20.20 3.66 -8.11
CA VAL A 98 18.84 4.20 -8.18
C VAL A 98 18.61 4.82 -9.56
N SER A 99 17.79 4.17 -10.38
CA SER A 99 17.49 4.62 -11.74
C SER A 99 16.51 5.79 -11.75
N THR A 100 15.46 5.74 -10.92
CA THR A 100 14.48 6.82 -10.81
C THR A 100 13.82 6.82 -9.43
N GLN A 101 13.40 7.99 -8.96
CA GLN A 101 12.64 8.16 -7.72
C GLN A 101 11.13 8.37 -7.97
N MET A 102 10.71 8.46 -9.24
CA MET A 102 9.35 8.81 -9.65
C MET A 102 8.72 7.73 -10.54
N PHE A 103 8.89 6.46 -10.15
CA PHE A 103 8.28 5.33 -10.84
C PHE A 103 6.85 5.08 -10.35
N LYS A 104 5.90 4.86 -11.27
CA LYS A 104 4.51 4.55 -10.93
C LYS A 104 4.34 3.04 -10.73
N LYS A 105 4.24 2.60 -9.48
CA LYS A 105 4.06 1.17 -9.13
C LYS A 105 2.60 0.77 -8.92
N VAL A 106 1.66 1.70 -9.05
CA VAL A 106 0.23 1.39 -9.22
C VAL A 106 -0.07 1.40 -10.71
N ILE A 107 -0.62 0.30 -11.21
CA ILE A 107 -1.00 0.13 -12.60
C ILE A 107 -2.52 0.13 -12.68
N GLU A 108 -3.05 1.03 -13.51
CA GLU A 108 -4.48 1.12 -13.77
C GLU A 108 -4.89 0.07 -14.81
N ILE A 109 -5.36 -1.09 -14.34
CA ILE A 109 -5.80 -2.19 -15.22
C ILE A 109 -7.07 -1.77 -15.97
N ASN A 110 -8.03 -1.15 -15.26
CA ASN A 110 -9.22 -0.53 -15.81
C ASN A 110 -9.81 0.46 -14.78
N PRO A 111 -10.89 1.20 -15.09
CA PRO A 111 -11.45 2.20 -14.17
C PRO A 111 -11.97 1.68 -12.80
N PHE A 112 -11.95 0.37 -12.55
CA PHE A 112 -12.41 -0.23 -11.30
C PHE A 112 -11.45 -1.30 -10.72
N LEU A 113 -10.31 -1.56 -11.38
CA LEU A 113 -9.26 -2.49 -10.95
C LEU A 113 -7.90 -1.81 -11.00
N LEU A 114 -7.16 -1.94 -9.92
CA LEU A 114 -5.77 -1.52 -9.78
C LEU A 114 -4.89 -2.77 -9.57
N GLY A 115 -3.70 -2.74 -10.13
CA GLY A 115 -2.63 -3.69 -9.85
C GLY A 115 -1.43 -2.98 -9.22
N THR A 116 -0.59 -3.74 -8.52
CA THR A 116 0.65 -3.22 -7.91
C THR A 116 1.87 -3.89 -8.51
N MET A 117 2.94 -3.14 -8.67
CA MET A 117 4.17 -3.64 -9.25
C MET A 117 5.19 -4.02 -8.17
N SER A 118 5.56 -5.30 -8.07
CA SER A 118 6.73 -5.78 -7.34
C SER A 118 7.43 -6.91 -8.11
N GLY A 119 8.77 -6.92 -8.10
CA GLY A 119 9.58 -7.79 -8.95
C GLY A 119 10.02 -7.11 -10.24
N SER A 120 10.06 -7.86 -11.34
CA SER A 120 10.43 -7.33 -12.66
C SER A 120 9.38 -6.34 -13.16
N ALA A 121 9.79 -5.09 -13.37
CA ALA A 121 8.89 -4.05 -13.87
C ALA A 121 8.28 -4.41 -15.23
N ALA A 122 9.07 -5.04 -16.11
CA ALA A 122 8.62 -5.46 -17.43
C ALA A 122 7.54 -6.55 -17.34
N ASP A 123 7.74 -7.55 -16.49
CA ASP A 123 6.79 -8.66 -16.32
C ASP A 123 5.46 -8.15 -15.78
N CYS A 124 5.52 -7.31 -14.74
CA CYS A 124 4.32 -6.75 -14.11
C CYS A 124 3.49 -5.93 -15.11
N VAL A 125 4.14 -4.96 -15.77
CA VAL A 125 3.48 -4.07 -16.74
C VAL A 125 2.89 -4.86 -17.91
N TYR A 126 3.61 -5.87 -18.41
CA TYR A 126 3.14 -6.69 -19.51
C TYR A 126 1.91 -7.52 -19.11
N TRP A 127 2.01 -8.30 -18.04
CA TRP A 127 0.94 -9.24 -17.65
C TRP A 127 -0.31 -8.54 -17.14
N GLU A 128 -0.18 -7.40 -16.46
CA GLU A 128 -1.34 -6.61 -16.06
C GLU A 128 -2.02 -5.95 -17.27
N ARG A 129 -1.27 -5.57 -18.30
CA ARG A 129 -1.85 -5.09 -19.56
C ARG A 129 -2.56 -6.21 -20.34
N VAL A 130 -2.04 -7.43 -20.32
CA VAL A 130 -2.74 -8.61 -20.86
C VAL A 130 -4.02 -8.87 -20.07
N LEU A 131 -3.97 -8.81 -18.73
CA LEU A 131 -5.15 -8.92 -17.89
C LEU A 131 -6.20 -7.85 -18.22
N ALA A 132 -5.80 -6.60 -18.45
CA ALA A 132 -6.70 -5.53 -18.86
C ALA A 132 -7.45 -5.85 -20.15
N LYS A 133 -6.75 -6.41 -21.15
CA LYS A 133 -7.34 -6.88 -22.41
C LYS A 133 -8.36 -8.00 -22.16
N GLU A 134 -8.00 -9.01 -21.38
CA GLU A 134 -8.91 -10.13 -21.11
C GLU A 134 -10.14 -9.71 -20.31
N CYS A 135 -9.98 -8.81 -19.32
CA CYS A 135 -11.08 -8.19 -18.59
C CYS A 135 -12.03 -7.43 -19.53
N ARG A 136 -11.47 -6.74 -20.54
CA ARG A 136 -12.27 -6.02 -21.53
C ARG A 136 -13.05 -6.96 -22.45
N ILE A 137 -12.43 -8.05 -22.90
CA ILE A 137 -13.08 -9.09 -23.71
C ILE A 137 -14.22 -9.75 -22.92
N TYR A 138 -13.96 -10.11 -21.65
CA TYR A 138 -14.98 -10.67 -20.76
C TYR A 138 -16.20 -9.73 -20.65
N LYS A 139 -15.97 -8.43 -20.46
CA LYS A 139 -17.04 -7.43 -20.38
C LYS A 139 -17.87 -7.36 -21.66
N LEU A 140 -17.24 -7.46 -22.83
CA LEU A 140 -17.94 -7.43 -24.11
C LEU A 140 -18.77 -8.68 -24.36
N ARG A 141 -18.26 -9.87 -23.99
CA ARG A 141 -18.95 -11.15 -24.18
C ARG A 141 -20.14 -11.32 -23.24
N ASN A 142 -19.97 -10.98 -21.96
CA ASN A 142 -20.98 -11.24 -20.93
C ASN A 142 -21.88 -10.04 -20.63
N LYS A 143 -21.58 -8.86 -21.22
CA LYS A 143 -22.23 -7.57 -20.92
C LYS A 143 -22.17 -7.20 -19.42
N GLU A 144 -21.26 -7.81 -18.67
CA GLU A 144 -21.07 -7.60 -17.23
C GLU A 144 -19.58 -7.42 -16.90
N ARG A 145 -19.28 -6.63 -15.87
CA ARG A 145 -17.90 -6.46 -15.37
C ARG A 145 -17.40 -7.76 -14.71
N ILE A 146 -16.13 -8.08 -14.92
CA ILE A 146 -15.46 -9.18 -14.23
C ILE A 146 -15.37 -8.88 -12.72
N SER A 147 -15.49 -9.90 -11.87
CA SER A 147 -15.23 -9.76 -10.42
C SER A 147 -13.73 -9.67 -10.14
N VAL A 148 -13.36 -9.12 -8.98
CA VAL A 148 -11.94 -9.02 -8.56
C VAL A 148 -11.33 -10.41 -8.42
N SER A 149 -12.10 -11.34 -7.84
CA SER A 149 -11.74 -12.75 -7.69
C SER A 149 -11.52 -13.48 -9.03
N ALA A 150 -12.32 -13.20 -10.05
CA ALA A 150 -12.16 -13.80 -11.36
C ALA A 150 -10.96 -13.22 -12.10
N ALA A 151 -10.74 -11.90 -12.00
CA ALA A 151 -9.57 -11.24 -12.59
C ALA A 151 -8.25 -11.75 -11.98
N SER A 152 -8.18 -11.86 -10.64
CA SER A 152 -6.99 -12.38 -9.95
C SER A 152 -6.71 -13.84 -10.32
N LYS A 153 -7.75 -14.67 -10.39
CA LYS A 153 -7.59 -16.08 -10.79
C LYS A 153 -7.15 -16.21 -12.25
N LEU A 154 -7.66 -15.36 -13.15
CA LEU A 154 -7.26 -15.35 -14.54
C LEU A 154 -5.78 -15.01 -14.70
N LEU A 155 -5.31 -13.97 -14.00
CA LEU A 155 -3.89 -13.62 -13.99
C LEU A 155 -3.01 -14.76 -13.46
N ALA A 156 -3.39 -15.35 -12.32
CA ALA A 156 -2.68 -16.49 -11.75
C ALA A 156 -2.58 -17.65 -12.76
N ASN A 157 -3.68 -17.99 -13.44
CA ASN A 157 -3.69 -19.05 -14.44
C ASN A 157 -2.80 -18.73 -15.65
N MET A 158 -2.75 -17.48 -16.10
CA MET A 158 -1.87 -17.07 -17.20
C MET A 158 -0.38 -17.21 -16.80
N VAL A 159 -0.01 -16.71 -15.63
CA VAL A 159 1.38 -16.69 -15.15
C VAL A 159 1.90 -18.09 -14.77
N VAL A 160 1.03 -18.97 -14.25
CA VAL A 160 1.41 -20.35 -13.88
C VAL A 160 1.99 -21.14 -15.06
N ASN A 161 1.56 -20.86 -16.30
CA ASN A 161 2.10 -21.51 -17.50
C ASN A 161 3.59 -21.21 -17.74
N TYR A 162 4.12 -20.15 -17.12
CA TYR A 162 5.51 -19.72 -17.23
C TYR A 162 6.33 -20.05 -15.98
N ARG A 163 5.80 -20.91 -15.10
CA ARG A 163 6.50 -21.35 -13.88
C ARG A 163 7.84 -21.99 -14.24
N GLY A 164 8.91 -21.52 -13.62
CA GLY A 164 10.27 -22.01 -13.87
C GLY A 164 10.99 -21.37 -15.06
N MET A 165 10.35 -20.42 -15.77
CA MET A 165 10.95 -19.73 -16.93
C MET A 165 11.57 -18.36 -16.56
N GLY A 166 11.76 -18.07 -15.27
CA GLY A 166 12.39 -16.82 -14.81
C GLY A 166 11.49 -15.60 -14.72
N LEU A 167 10.16 -15.77 -14.80
CA LEU A 167 9.19 -14.69 -14.60
C LEU A 167 9.18 -14.27 -13.12
N SER A 168 9.32 -12.97 -12.85
CA SER A 168 9.34 -12.40 -11.50
C SER A 168 8.27 -11.32 -11.36
N MET A 169 7.15 -11.69 -10.74
CA MET A 169 6.00 -10.80 -10.57
C MET A 169 5.31 -11.06 -9.24
N GLY A 170 5.23 -10.03 -8.40
CA GLY A 170 4.37 -9.94 -7.24
C GLY A 170 3.40 -8.78 -7.43
N THR A 171 2.11 -9.07 -7.57
CA THR A 171 1.08 -8.05 -7.77
C THR A 171 -0.15 -8.33 -6.92
N MET A 172 -0.76 -7.27 -6.40
CA MET A 172 -2.04 -7.29 -5.71
C MET A 172 -3.10 -6.71 -6.64
N ILE A 173 -4.13 -7.50 -6.94
CA ILE A 173 -5.29 -7.03 -7.72
C ILE A 173 -6.31 -6.45 -6.73
N CYS A 174 -6.48 -5.15 -6.78
CA CYS A 174 -7.37 -4.38 -5.93
C CYS A 174 -8.55 -3.84 -6.74
N GLY A 175 -9.74 -3.84 -6.17
CA GLY A 175 -10.90 -3.28 -6.84
C GLY A 175 -12.17 -3.45 -6.02
N TRP A 176 -13.26 -2.93 -6.55
CA TRP A 176 -14.58 -3.07 -5.94
C TRP A 176 -15.49 -3.91 -6.83
N ASP A 177 -16.08 -4.95 -6.26
CA ASP A 177 -17.10 -5.76 -6.91
C ASP A 177 -18.34 -5.95 -6.03
N LYS A 178 -19.37 -6.58 -6.61
CA LYS A 178 -20.67 -6.81 -5.94
C LYS A 178 -20.57 -7.77 -4.75
N LYS A 179 -19.50 -8.57 -4.67
CA LYS A 179 -19.28 -9.58 -3.62
C LYS A 179 -18.19 -9.07 -2.69
N ALA A 180 -18.48 -7.98 -1.99
CA ALA A 180 -17.58 -7.43 -0.98
C ALA A 180 -17.54 -8.37 0.24
N SER A 181 -16.69 -9.39 0.22
CA SER A 181 -16.28 -10.20 1.38
C SER A 181 -15.20 -9.49 2.17
#